data_AF-A0A317KRC2-F1
#
_entry.id   AF-A0A317KRC2-F1
#
_cell.length_a   1.000
_cell.length_b   1.000
_cell.length_c   1.000
_cell.angle_alpha   90.00
_cell.angle_beta   90.00
_cell.angle_gamma   90.00
#
_symmetry.space_group_name_H-M   'P 1'
#
loop_
_entity.id
_entity.type
_entity.pdbx_description
1 polymer ?
#
loop_
_entity_poly.entity_id
_entity_poly.type
_entity_poly.pdbx_seq_one_letter_code
_entity_poly.pdbx_strand_id
1 'polypeptide(L)'
;MRPLRRWLDDTAGGLPATFWYLWAGLLINRAGAFAMLFLSLYLTSARSASEAVAGAVVGAYGAGGAAGVLLGGVLAARLGRRSTL
;
A
#
# COMPACT_ATOMS: atom_id res chain seq x y z
N MET A 1 28.17 9.11 16.40
CA MET A 1 26.86 8.48 16.65
C MET A 1 25.81 9.39 17.31
N ARG A 2 26.19 10.45 18.04
CA ARG A 2 25.24 11.42 18.65
C ARG A 2 24.37 12.28 17.70
N PRO A 3 24.79 12.66 16.47
CA PRO A 3 23.96 13.51 15.62
C PRO A 3 22.79 12.74 15.01
N LEU A 4 22.95 11.44 14.72
CA LEU A 4 21.89 10.61 14.17
C LEU A 4 20.73 10.42 15.16
N ARG A 5 21.05 10.26 16.45
CA ARG A 5 20.03 10.07 17.50
C ARG A 5 19.21 11.34 17.73
N ARG A 6 19.86 12.52 17.78
CA ARG A 6 19.17 13.82 17.84
C ARG A 6 18.31 14.07 16.61
N TRP A 7 18.82 13.77 15.41
CA TRP A 7 18.05 13.91 14.19
C TRP A 7 16.82 12.99 14.17
N LEU A 8 16.94 11.75 14.64
CA LEU A 8 15.81 10.83 14.80
C LEU A 8 14.83 11.31 15.87
N ASP A 9 15.31 11.84 17.00
CA ASP A 9 14.47 12.38 18.05
C ASP A 9 13.75 13.67 17.60
N ASP A 10 14.37 14.51 16.77
CA ASP A 10 13.76 15.72 16.21
C ASP A 10 12.77 15.40 15.05
N THR A 11 13.02 14.34 14.30
CA THR A 11 12.21 13.95 13.12
C THR A 11 11.07 12.98 13.49
N ALA A 12 11.28 12.15 14.50
CA ALA A 12 10.42 11.02 14.85
C ALA A 12 10.18 10.87 16.37
N GLY A 13 10.90 11.61 17.22
CA GLY A 13 10.66 11.62 18.66
C GLY A 13 9.37 12.36 19.02
N GLY A 14 8.70 11.90 20.08
CA GLY A 14 7.46 12.51 20.60
C GLY A 14 6.15 11.94 20.05
N LEU A 15 6.20 10.99 19.11
CA LEU A 15 4.99 10.35 18.56
C LEU A 15 4.50 9.17 19.42
N PRO A 16 3.17 8.99 19.62
CA PRO A 16 2.62 7.88 20.41
C PRO A 16 2.96 6.50 19.83
N ALA A 17 3.06 5.47 20.67
CA ALA A 17 3.35 4.09 20.22
C ALA A 17 2.38 3.60 19.12
N THR A 18 1.10 3.99 19.18
CA THR A 18 0.08 3.68 18.17
C THR A 18 0.46 4.16 16.77
N PHE A 19 1.12 5.31 16.65
CA PHE A 19 1.61 5.80 15.36
C PHE A 19 2.57 4.80 14.73
N TRP A 20 3.52 4.28 15.51
CA TRP A 20 4.53 3.33 15.02
C TRP A 20 3.93 2.00 14.59
N TYR A 21 2.88 1.52 15.28
CA TYR A 21 2.15 0.33 14.83
C TYR A 21 1.45 0.55 13.48
N LEU A 22 0.75 1.68 13.32
CA LEU A 22 0.10 2.01 12.04
C LEU A 22 1.12 2.24 10.93
N TRP A 23 2.22 2.92 11.23
CA TRP A 23 3.29 3.18 10.27
C TRP A 23 3.95 1.89 9.80
N ALA A 24 4.26 0.96 10.72
CA ALA A 24 4.81 -0.34 10.38
C ALA A 24 3.82 -1.17 9.56
N GLY A 25 2.54 -1.17 9.92
CA GLY A 25 1.48 -1.83 9.14
C GLY A 25 1.38 -1.28 7.72
N LEU A 26 1.45 0.05 7.55
CA LEU A 26 1.47 0.68 6.24
C LEU A 26 2.74 0.31 5.45
N LEU A 27 3.91 0.28 6.10
CA LEU A 27 5.16 -0.12 5.47
C LEU A 27 5.09 -1.55 4.94
N ILE A 28 4.60 -2.49 5.75
CA ILE A 28 4.39 -3.89 5.35
C ILE A 28 3.41 -3.97 4.17
N ASN A 29 2.30 -3.22 4.24
CA ASN A 29 1.33 -3.16 3.14
C ASN A 29 1.96 -2.67 1.84
N ARG A 30 2.80 -1.63 1.90
CA ARG A 30 3.52 -1.10 0.72
C ARG A 30 4.58 -2.06 0.20
N ALA A 31 5.30 -2.74 1.09
CA ALA A 31 6.27 -3.77 0.71
C ALA A 31 5.59 -4.93 -0.05
N GLY A 32 4.41 -5.37 0.39
CA GLY A 32 3.61 -6.37 -0.34
C GLY A 32 3.12 -5.84 -1.69
N ALA A 33 2.69 -4.59 -1.76
CA ALA A 33 2.23 -3.96 -3.00
C ALA A 33 3.34 -3.85 -4.07
N PHE A 34 4.62 -3.88 -3.67
CA PHE A 34 5.76 -3.86 -4.59
C PHE A 34 5.75 -5.05 -5.56
N ALA A 35 5.25 -6.23 -5.14
CA ALA A 35 5.14 -7.40 -6.01
C ALA A 35 4.32 -7.13 -7.28
N MET A 36 3.36 -6.21 -7.19
CA MET A 36 2.51 -5.81 -8.30
C MET A 36 3.30 -5.23 -9.48
N LEU A 37 4.45 -4.57 -9.21
CA LEU A 37 5.30 -3.98 -10.24
C LEU A 37 5.90 -5.05 -11.18
N PHE A 38 6.06 -6.27 -10.67
CA PHE A 38 6.59 -7.40 -11.43
C PHE A 38 5.50 -8.30 -12.00
N LEU A 39 4.22 -8.02 -11.73
CA LEU A 39 3.14 -8.94 -12.12
C LEU A 39 3.09 -9.13 -13.64
N SER A 40 3.22 -8.05 -14.42
CA SER A 40 3.25 -8.14 -15.88
C SER A 40 4.39 -9.04 -16.36
N LEU A 41 5.60 -8.81 -15.84
CA LEU A 41 6.79 -9.60 -16.17
C LEU A 41 6.62 -11.07 -15.78
N TYR A 42 6.04 -11.34 -14.62
CA TYR A 42 5.76 -12.70 -14.16
C TYR A 42 4.76 -13.42 -15.07
N LEU A 43 3.68 -12.74 -15.47
CA LEU A 43 2.65 -13.31 -16.34
C LEU A 43 3.23 -13.62 -17.72
N THR A 44 4.01 -12.73 -18.30
CA THR A 44 4.58 -12.93 -19.64
C THR A 44 5.77 -13.90 -19.64
N SER A 45 6.68 -13.78 -18.67
CA SER A 45 7.95 -14.53 -18.69
C SER A 45 7.87 -15.88 -17.99
N ALA A 46 7.23 -15.95 -16.82
CA ALA A 46 7.16 -17.19 -16.03
C ALA A 46 5.89 -17.99 -16.34
N ARG A 47 4.83 -17.33 -16.79
CA ARG A 47 3.55 -17.99 -17.13
C ARG A 47 3.24 -18.00 -18.62
N SER A 48 4.13 -17.46 -19.47
CA SER A 48 3.97 -17.43 -20.94
C SER A 48 2.61 -16.90 -21.38
N ALA A 49 1.99 -16.02 -20.59
CA ALA A 49 0.72 -15.40 -20.94
C ALA A 49 0.94 -14.36 -22.05
N SER A 50 -0.09 -14.14 -22.88
CA SER A 50 -0.02 -13.09 -23.89
C SER A 50 0.01 -11.71 -23.26
N GLU A 51 0.62 -10.75 -23.95
CA GLU A 51 0.70 -9.35 -23.50
C GLU A 51 -0.69 -8.75 -23.28
N ALA A 52 -1.67 -9.11 -24.12
CA ALA A 52 -3.05 -8.68 -23.97
C ALA A 52 -3.66 -9.15 -22.64
N VAL A 53 -3.41 -10.40 -22.24
CA VAL A 53 -3.89 -10.94 -20.95
C VAL A 53 -3.17 -10.27 -19.79
N ALA A 54 -1.85 -10.12 -19.86
CA ALA A 54 -1.08 -9.45 -18.81
C ALA A 54 -1.53 -7.99 -18.63
N GLY A 55 -1.73 -7.26 -19.73
CA GLY A 55 -2.26 -5.89 -19.73
C GLY A 55 -3.67 -5.81 -19.15
N ALA A 56 -4.56 -6.74 -19.52
CA ALA A 56 -5.92 -6.79 -18.97
C ALA A 56 -5.92 -7.03 -17.45
N VAL A 57 -5.07 -7.95 -16.95
CA VAL A 57 -4.97 -8.25 -15.51
C VAL A 57 -4.43 -7.05 -14.73
N VAL A 58 -3.35 -6.43 -15.20
CA VAL A 58 -2.76 -5.25 -14.54
C VAL A 58 -3.71 -4.05 -14.61
N GLY A 59 -4.38 -3.84 -15.76
CA GLY A 59 -5.39 -2.81 -15.94
C GLY A 59 -6.58 -2.99 -15.01
N ALA A 60 -7.11 -4.22 -14.90
CA ALA A 60 -8.20 -4.56 -13.99
C ALA A 60 -7.82 -4.34 -12.52
N TYR A 61 -6.58 -4.68 -12.13
CA TYR A 61 -6.09 -4.38 -10.80
C TYR A 61 -6.05 -2.88 -10.51
N GLY A 62 -5.53 -2.07 -11.45
CA GLY A 62 -5.50 -0.61 -11.31
C GLY A 62 -6.90 0.00 -11.19
N ALA A 63 -7.81 -0.42 -12.07
CA ALA A 63 -9.21 0.03 -12.05
C ALA A 63 -9.93 -0.40 -10.75
N GLY A 64 -9.75 -1.65 -10.33
CA GLY A 64 -10.27 -2.16 -9.07
C GLY A 64 -9.72 -1.41 -7.85
N GLY A 65 -8.43 -1.05 -7.88
CA GLY A 65 -7.80 -0.22 -6.85
C GLY A 65 -8.42 1.18 -6.76
N ALA A 66 -8.61 1.84 -7.91
CA ALA A 66 -9.26 3.15 -7.96
C ALA A 66 -10.71 3.09 -7.44
N ALA A 67 -11.49 2.12 -7.92
CA ALA A 67 -12.84 1.88 -7.44
C ALA A 67 -12.87 1.57 -5.93
N GLY A 68 -11.94 0.75 -5.45
CA GLY A 68 -11.81 0.40 -4.04
C GLY A 68 -11.52 1.60 -3.15
N VAL A 69 -10.65 2.53 -3.57
CA VAL A 69 -10.38 3.77 -2.83
C VAL A 69 -11.63 4.66 -2.75
N LEU A 70 -12.33 4.83 -3.87
CA LEU A 70 -13.55 5.65 -3.91
C LEU A 70 -14.66 5.06 -3.02
N LEU A 71 -14.92 3.76 -3.16
CA LEU A 71 -15.91 3.04 -2.35
C LEU A 71 -15.53 3.02 -0.87
N GLY A 72 -14.26 2.74 -0.56
CA GLY A 72 -13.74 2.76 0.80
C GLY A 72 -13.88 4.14 1.46
N GLY A 73 -13.59 5.21 0.72
CA GLY A 73 -13.79 6.58 1.20
C GLY A 73 -15.24 6.90 1.50
N VAL A 74 -16.17 6.50 0.61
CA VAL A 74 -17.62 6.68 0.83
C VAL A 74 -18.11 5.87 2.03
N LEU A 75 -17.65 4.62 2.19
CA LEU A 75 -18.02 3.77 3.32
C LEU A 75 -17.46 4.33 4.64
N ALA A 76 -16.20 4.75 4.67
CA ALA A 76 -15.59 5.37 5.84
C ALA A 76 -16.30 6.67 6.25
N ALA A 77 -16.79 7.44 5.28
CA ALA A 77 -17.58 8.65 5.54
C ALA A 77 -18.97 8.33 6.12
N ARG A 78 -19.59 7.21 5.72
CA ARG A 78 -20.95 6.84 6.13
C ARG A 78 -21.03 6.05 7.43
N LEU A 79 -20.04 5.20 7.74
CA LEU A 79 -20.05 4.33 8.92
C LEU A 79 -19.29 4.91 10.15
N GLY A 80 -18.63 6.06 9.97
CA GLY A 80 -17.85 6.72 11.03
C GLY A 80 -16.48 6.09 11.24
N ARG A 81 -15.44 6.94 11.34
CA ARG A 81 -14.00 6.59 11.41
C ARG A 81 -13.57 5.52 12.43
N ARG A 82 -14.41 5.12 13.39
CA ARG A 82 -14.05 4.23 14.49
C ARG A 82 -14.42 2.75 14.26
N SER A 83 -15.23 2.43 13.24
CA SER A 83 -15.69 1.04 12.99
C SER A 83 -15.04 0.36 11.78
N THR A 84 -14.04 0.99 11.13
CA THR A 84 -13.51 0.55 9.83
C THR A 84 -11.98 0.52 9.76
N LEU A 85 -11.29 0.73 10.89
CA LEU A 85 -9.88 0.35 11.05
C LEU A 85 -9.80 -1.13 11.42
#